data_AF-A0A3C1DGJ9-F1
#
_entry.id   AF-A0A3C1DGJ9-F1
#
_cell.length_a   1.000
_cell.length_b   1.000
_cell.length_c   1.000
_cell.angle_alpha   90.00
_cell.angle_beta   90.00
_cell.angle_gamma   90.00
#
_symmetry.space_group_name_H-M   'P 1'
#
loop_
_entity.id
_entity.type
_entity.pdbx_description
1 polymer ?
#
loop_
_entity_poly.entity_id
_entity_poly.type
_entity_poly.pdbx_seq_one_letter_code
_entity_poly.pdbx_strand_id
1 'polypeptide(L)'
;MYAISRHERRPGIWYWLVMFTRQGKRYYKSFYDVRRGGSENALAAAKAWRDGQLAAIKALTKRDFCQIKRTSNQSGSPGVHFIRPKNHPQGCWAARLKLPDGRERTKTFSVRKYGESRAFELAVEARSQLLDLVEDKPFLRDQVATKFAR
;
A
#
# COMPACT_ATOMS: atom_id res chain seq x y z
N MET A 1 20.83 -3.94 0.89
CA MET A 1 20.06 -4.74 1.88
C MET A 1 18.70 -4.08 2.02
N TYR A 2 17.58 -4.83 1.99
CA TYR A 2 16.26 -4.20 2.15
C TYR A 2 16.15 -3.51 3.51
N ALA A 3 15.71 -2.25 3.49
CA ALA A 3 15.43 -1.42 4.65
C ALA A 3 16.60 -1.15 5.60
N ILE A 4 17.84 -1.52 5.25
CA ILE A 4 19.03 -1.34 6.11
C ILE A 4 20.09 -0.59 5.32
N SER A 5 20.50 0.57 5.85
CA SER A 5 21.52 1.45 5.26
C SER A 5 22.59 1.80 6.29
N ARG A 6 23.80 2.07 5.81
CA ARG A 6 24.95 2.47 6.61
C ARG A 6 25.07 3.98 6.60
N HIS A 7 25.28 4.59 7.76
CA HIS A 7 25.42 6.04 7.89
C HIS A 7 26.54 6.40 8.86
N GLU A 8 27.15 7.55 8.61
CA GLU A 8 28.07 8.22 9.51
C GLU A 8 27.39 9.48 10.06
N ARG A 9 27.33 9.61 11.38
CA ARG A 9 26.75 10.81 12.01
C ARG A 9 27.77 11.94 12.15
N ARG A 10 29.00 11.55 12.48
CA ARG A 10 30.19 12.37 12.69
C ARG A 10 31.41 11.51 12.36
N PRO A 11 32.57 12.10 12.04
CA PRO A 11 33.79 11.33 11.78
C PRO A 11 34.04 10.25 12.84
N GLY A 12 34.07 8.99 12.41
CA GLY A 12 34.32 7.83 13.29
C GLY A 12 33.10 7.33 14.09
N ILE A 13 31.95 8.01 14.04
CA ILE A 13 30.70 7.57 14.68
C ILE A 13 29.74 7.03 13.62
N TRP A 14 29.84 5.73 13.42
CA TRP A 14 29.04 5.00 12.45
C TRP A 14 27.85 4.27 13.08
N TYR A 15 26.80 4.11 12.28
CA TYR A 15 25.61 3.36 12.67
C TYR A 15 24.90 2.73 11.47
N TRP A 16 24.14 1.68 11.75
CA TRP A 16 23.17 1.09 10.82
C TRP A 16 21.80 1.71 11.07
N LEU A 17 21.15 2.18 10.01
CA LEU A 17 19.77 2.66 10.05
C LEU A 17 18.88 1.60 9.43
N VAL A 18 17.87 1.17 10.18
CA VAL A 18 16.75 0.43 9.62
C VAL A 18 15.64 1.42 9.34
N MET A 19 15.12 1.47 8.11
CA MET A 19 13.98 2.29 7.74
C MET A 19 13.11 1.59 6.71
N PHE A 20 11.82 1.45 7.00
CA PHE A 20 10.81 0.95 6.05
C PHE A 20 9.43 1.50 6.37
N THR A 21 8.51 1.35 5.42
CA THR A 21 7.10 1.74 5.59
C THR A 21 6.21 0.52 5.46
N ARG A 22 5.28 0.33 6.40
CA ARG A 22 4.24 -0.69 6.37
C ARG A 22 2.91 -0.07 6.76
N GLN A 23 1.84 -0.40 6.03
CA GLN A 23 0.49 0.09 6.31
C GLN A 23 0.39 1.64 6.41
N GLY A 24 1.20 2.36 5.63
CA GLY A 24 1.28 3.83 5.69
C GLY A 24 2.05 4.40 6.89
N LYS A 25 2.52 3.55 7.82
CA LYS A 25 3.34 3.96 8.97
C LYS A 25 4.83 3.71 8.68
N ARG A 26 5.66 4.73 8.96
CA ARG A 26 7.11 4.64 8.84
C ARG A 26 7.70 4.08 10.13
N TYR A 27 8.53 3.06 9.99
CA TYR A 27 9.31 2.46 11.08
C TYR A 27 10.77 2.75 10.83
N TYR A 28 11.46 3.25 11.86
CA TYR A 28 12.88 3.51 11.78
C TYR A 28 13.57 3.28 13.11
N LYS A 29 14.83 2.81 13.06
CA LYS A 29 15.67 2.63 14.24
C LYS A 29 17.14 2.64 13.86
N SER A 30 17.98 3.28 14.67
CA SER A 30 19.43 3.34 14.49
C SER A 30 20.18 2.45 15.47
N PHE A 31 21.25 1.84 14.99
CA PHE A 31 22.11 0.91 15.72
C PHE A 31 23.56 1.37 15.58
N TYR A 32 24.07 2.02 16.62
CA TYR A 32 25.43 2.57 16.64
C TYR A 32 26.46 1.50 16.96
N ASP A 33 27.58 1.52 16.24
CA ASP A 33 28.69 0.58 16.42
C ASP A 33 29.30 0.66 17.80
N VAL A 34 29.52 1.90 18.26
CA VAL A 34 30.10 2.20 19.58
C VAL A 34 29.30 1.60 20.74
N ARG A 35 27.98 1.41 20.57
CA ARG A 35 27.10 0.81 21.59
C ARG A 35 26.97 -0.70 21.47
N ARG A 36 27.37 -1.28 20.34
CA ARG A 36 27.19 -2.70 20.02
C ARG A 36 28.51 -3.46 19.95
N GLY A 37 29.63 -2.80 20.21
CA GLY A 37 30.96 -3.42 20.14
C GLY A 37 31.40 -3.70 18.71
N GLY A 38 31.03 -2.84 17.75
CA GLY A 38 31.47 -2.92 16.36
C GLY A 38 30.36 -2.98 15.32
N SER A 39 30.75 -2.83 14.06
CA SER A 39 29.85 -2.76 12.90
C SER A 39 29.06 -4.05 12.68
N GLU A 40 29.69 -5.21 12.87
CA GLU A 40 29.04 -6.51 12.64
C GLU A 40 27.91 -6.77 13.64
N ASN A 41 28.18 -6.53 14.94
CA ASN A 41 27.17 -6.66 15.99
C ASN A 41 26.02 -5.65 15.80
N ALA A 42 26.34 -4.43 15.37
CA ALA A 42 25.33 -3.43 15.05
C ALA A 42 24.48 -3.84 13.85
N LEU A 43 25.08 -4.44 12.81
CA LEU A 43 24.37 -4.99 11.65
C LEU A 43 23.48 -6.18 12.03
N ALA A 44 23.97 -7.11 12.85
CA ALA A 44 23.20 -8.24 13.34
C ALA A 44 21.97 -7.79 14.13
N ALA A 45 22.15 -6.80 15.03
CA ALA A 45 21.05 -6.21 15.78
C ALA A 45 20.03 -5.49 14.87
N ALA A 46 20.50 -4.79 13.83
CA ALA A 46 19.64 -4.14 12.84
C ALA A 46 18.80 -5.15 12.06
N LYS A 47 19.41 -6.27 11.61
CA LYS A 47 18.71 -7.37 10.94
C LYS A 47 17.65 -8.01 11.83
N ALA A 48 18.04 -8.42 13.05
CA ALA A 48 17.13 -9.05 14.01
C ALA A 48 15.92 -8.16 14.33
N TRP A 49 16.15 -6.85 14.53
CA TRP A 49 15.04 -5.92 14.77
C TRP A 49 14.14 -5.76 13.54
N ARG A 50 14.71 -5.61 12.33
CA ARG A 50 13.93 -5.54 11.09
C ARG A 50 13.05 -6.78 10.94
N ASP A 51 13.63 -7.96 11.09
CA ASP A 51 12.95 -9.23 10.85
C ASP A 51 11.84 -9.46 11.89
N GLY A 52 12.09 -9.13 13.17
CA GLY A 52 11.06 -9.15 14.20
C GLY A 52 9.91 -8.17 13.92
N GLN A 53 10.21 -6.96 13.45
CA GLN A 53 9.16 -6.01 13.06
C GLN A 53 8.38 -6.46 11.83
N LEU A 54 9.03 -7.06 10.83
CA LEU A 54 8.38 -7.57 9.62
C LEU A 54 7.50 -8.79 9.92
N ALA A 55 7.91 -9.65 10.85
CA ALA A 55 7.10 -10.76 11.34
C ALA A 55 5.87 -10.28 12.12
N ALA A 56 6.03 -9.25 12.95
CA ALA A 56 4.93 -8.68 13.74
C ALA A 56 3.94 -7.88 12.88
N ILE A 57 4.40 -7.18 11.85
CA ILE A 57 3.57 -6.29 11.03
C ILE A 57 3.27 -6.94 9.69
N LYS A 58 2.12 -7.61 9.59
CA LYS A 58 1.66 -8.21 8.34
C LYS A 58 1.68 -7.20 7.19
N ALA A 59 2.16 -7.67 6.04
CA ALA A 59 2.03 -6.96 4.79
C ALA A 59 0.55 -6.71 4.48
N LEU A 60 0.22 -5.53 3.96
CA LEU A 60 -1.09 -5.36 3.35
C LEU A 60 -1.18 -6.25 2.13
N THR A 61 -2.32 -6.91 1.96
CA THR A 61 -2.61 -7.55 0.69
C THR A 61 -3.04 -6.49 -0.32
N LYS A 62 -3.04 -6.86 -1.60
CA LYS A 62 -3.52 -5.94 -2.65
C LYS A 62 -4.98 -5.54 -2.41
N ARG A 63 -5.80 -6.49 -1.92
CA ARG A 63 -7.19 -6.28 -1.55
C ARG A 63 -7.30 -5.21 -0.46
N ASP A 64 -6.58 -5.38 0.65
CA ASP A 64 -6.56 -4.41 1.75
C ASP A 64 -6.14 -3.02 1.27
N PHE A 65 -5.03 -2.96 0.51
CA PHE A 65 -4.52 -1.70 -0.02
C PHE A 65 -5.54 -0.98 -0.90
N CYS A 66 -6.31 -1.72 -1.69
CA CYS A 66 -7.35 -1.19 -2.57
C CYS A 66 -8.63 -0.76 -1.82
N GLN A 67 -8.78 -1.17 -0.55
CA GLN A 67 -9.87 -0.77 0.35
C GLN A 67 -9.50 0.39 1.28
N ILE A 68 -8.25 0.86 1.27
CA ILE A 68 -7.87 2.05 2.05
C ILE A 68 -8.65 3.27 1.55
N LYS A 69 -9.48 3.85 2.43
CA LYS A 69 -10.15 5.13 2.19
C LYS A 69 -9.11 6.26 2.23
N ARG A 70 -8.90 6.93 1.10
CA ARG A 70 -8.03 8.11 1.00
C ARG A 70 -8.79 9.37 1.38
N THR A 71 -8.09 10.38 1.87
CA THR A 71 -8.65 11.71 2.17
C THR A 71 -9.28 12.36 0.94
N SER A 72 -8.75 12.09 -0.25
CA SER A 72 -9.30 12.56 -1.52
C SER A 72 -10.55 11.79 -2.00
N ASN A 73 -11.01 10.78 -1.25
CA ASN A 73 -12.20 10.02 -1.60
C ASN A 73 -13.47 10.82 -1.25
N GLN A 74 -14.15 11.32 -2.27
CA GLN A 74 -15.41 12.07 -2.15
C GLN A 74 -16.66 11.17 -2.14
N SER A 75 -16.56 9.92 -2.60
CA SER A 75 -17.70 9.00 -2.73
C SER A 75 -17.98 8.17 -1.48
N GLY A 76 -17.07 8.20 -0.49
CA GLY A 76 -17.12 7.33 0.67
C GLY A 76 -16.65 5.90 0.41
N SER A 77 -16.66 5.45 -0.85
CA SER A 77 -16.33 4.07 -1.25
C SER A 77 -15.00 4.00 -2.04
N PRO A 78 -13.96 3.33 -1.52
CA PRO A 78 -12.65 3.23 -2.17
C PRO A 78 -12.72 2.63 -3.59
N GLY A 79 -12.24 3.39 -4.57
CA GLY A 79 -12.23 2.98 -5.98
C GLY A 79 -13.57 3.18 -6.71
N VAL A 80 -14.56 3.81 -6.07
CA VAL A 80 -15.79 4.28 -6.72
C VAL A 80 -15.68 5.79 -6.91
N HIS A 81 -15.89 6.26 -8.13
CA HIS A 81 -15.76 7.68 -8.48
C HIS A 81 -16.91 8.13 -9.35
N PHE A 82 -17.37 9.34 -9.13
CA PHE A 82 -18.32 9.98 -10.02
C PHE A 82 -17.57 10.65 -11.18
N ILE A 83 -18.01 10.40 -12.41
CA ILE A 83 -17.43 10.96 -13.63
C ILE A 83 -18.51 11.69 -14.43
N ARG A 84 -18.20 12.89 -14.95
CA ARG A 84 -19.06 13.64 -15.87
C ARG A 84 -18.35 13.84 -17.21
N PRO A 85 -18.44 12.86 -18.14
CA PRO A 85 -17.96 13.05 -19.51
C PRO A 85 -18.78 14.14 -20.22
N LYS A 86 -18.18 14.85 -21.19
CA LYS A 86 -18.88 15.87 -21.99
C LYS A 86 -20.16 15.34 -22.64
N ASN A 87 -20.15 14.08 -23.09
CA ASN A 87 -21.28 13.44 -23.78
C ASN A 87 -22.34 12.88 -22.81
N HIS A 88 -22.11 12.96 -21.50
CA HIS A 88 -22.99 12.43 -20.46
C HIS A 88 -23.15 13.48 -19.35
N PRO A 89 -23.97 14.53 -19.56
CA PRO A 89 -24.09 15.65 -18.62
C PRO A 89 -24.63 15.23 -17.25
N GLN A 90 -25.47 14.19 -17.19
CA GLN A 90 -25.95 13.61 -15.92
C GLN A 90 -24.85 12.85 -15.14
N GLY A 91 -23.75 12.49 -15.81
CA GLY A 91 -22.65 11.73 -15.22
C GLY A 91 -22.91 10.24 -15.05
N CYS A 92 -21.88 9.55 -14.60
CA CYS A 92 -21.85 8.12 -14.34
C CYS A 92 -21.07 7.85 -13.05
N TRP A 93 -21.47 6.79 -12.34
CA TRP A 93 -20.64 6.21 -11.28
C TRP A 93 -19.73 5.14 -11.88
N ALA A 94 -18.45 5.16 -11.51
CA ALA A 94 -17.43 4.28 -12.05
C ALA A 94 -16.70 3.54 -10.92
N ALA A 95 -16.69 2.21 -10.98
CA ALA A 95 -15.88 1.34 -10.14
C ALA A 95 -14.58 0.99 -10.87
N ARG A 96 -13.43 1.32 -10.28
CA ARG A 96 -12.10 1.12 -10.88
C ARG A 96 -11.18 0.30 -10.00
N LEU A 97 -10.48 -0.68 -10.59
CA LEU A 97 -9.49 -1.49 -9.91
C LEU A 97 -8.23 -1.65 -10.78
N LYS A 98 -7.07 -1.35 -10.21
CA LYS A 98 -5.77 -1.71 -10.81
C LYS A 98 -5.33 -3.07 -10.29
N LEU A 99 -5.25 -4.03 -11.21
CA LEU A 99 -4.80 -5.39 -10.95
C LEU A 99 -3.27 -5.45 -10.72
N PRO A 100 -2.75 -6.54 -10.13
CA PRO A 100 -1.32 -6.73 -9.94
C PRO A 100 -0.50 -6.75 -11.24
N ASP A 101 -1.10 -7.19 -12.35
CA ASP A 101 -0.51 -7.23 -13.70
C ASP A 101 -0.41 -5.85 -14.37
N GLY A 102 -0.81 -4.77 -13.67
CA GLY A 102 -0.81 -3.41 -14.17
C GLY A 102 -2.04 -3.03 -14.98
N ARG A 103 -2.94 -3.98 -15.30
CA ARG A 103 -4.18 -3.70 -16.03
C ARG A 103 -5.19 -3.02 -15.12
N GLU A 104 -6.03 -2.18 -15.71
CA GLU A 104 -7.13 -1.51 -15.00
C GLU A 104 -8.46 -2.07 -15.47
N ARG A 105 -9.29 -2.53 -14.52
CA ARG A 105 -10.67 -2.91 -14.77
C ARG A 105 -11.59 -1.80 -14.31
N THR A 106 -12.50 -1.39 -15.19
CA THR A 106 -13.48 -0.35 -14.90
C THR A 106 -14.88 -0.83 -15.27
N LYS A 107 -15.84 -0.64 -14.38
CA LYS A 107 -17.29 -0.78 -14.67
C LYS A 107 -17.96 0.59 -14.45
N THR A 108 -18.81 1.02 -15.37
CA THR A 108 -19.50 2.31 -15.31
C THR A 108 -21.01 2.14 -15.33
N PHE A 109 -21.71 2.99 -14.58
CA PHE A 109 -23.16 2.98 -14.44
C PHE A 109 -23.69 4.39 -14.65
N SER A 110 -24.52 4.56 -15.68
CA SER A 110 -25.05 5.88 -16.04
C SER A 110 -26.15 6.33 -15.09
N VAL A 111 -26.05 7.56 -14.57
CA VAL A 111 -27.11 8.18 -13.76
C VAL A 111 -28.39 8.34 -14.58
N ARG A 112 -28.29 8.63 -15.88
CA ARG A 112 -29.45 8.74 -16.77
C ARG A 112 -30.29 7.45 -16.82
N LYS A 113 -29.64 6.29 -16.73
CA LYS A 113 -30.30 4.98 -16.86
C LYS A 113 -30.87 4.47 -15.55
N TYR A 114 -30.13 4.62 -14.45
CA TYR A 114 -30.48 3.99 -13.17
C TYR A 114 -30.94 4.99 -12.10
N GLY A 115 -30.74 6.30 -12.30
CA GLY A 115 -30.82 7.29 -11.23
C GLY A 115 -29.54 7.33 -10.39
N GLU A 116 -29.37 8.39 -9.60
CA GLU A 116 -28.12 8.66 -8.88
C GLU A 116 -27.83 7.59 -7.82
N SER A 117 -28.79 7.35 -6.92
CA SER A 117 -28.63 6.39 -5.81
C SER A 117 -28.39 4.97 -6.31
N ARG A 118 -29.19 4.50 -7.28
CA ARG A 118 -29.05 3.14 -7.80
C ARG A 118 -27.77 2.96 -8.62
N ALA A 119 -27.36 3.97 -9.40
CA ALA A 119 -26.09 3.92 -10.11
C ALA A 119 -24.89 3.85 -9.14
N PHE A 120 -24.98 4.53 -7.99
CA PHE A 120 -23.98 4.43 -6.94
C PHE A 120 -23.93 3.04 -6.31
N GLU A 121 -25.08 2.48 -5.92
CA GLU A 121 -25.19 1.12 -5.37
C GLU A 121 -24.57 0.08 -6.31
N LEU A 122 -24.92 0.13 -7.60
CA LEU A 122 -24.38 -0.77 -8.62
C LEU A 122 -22.86 -0.61 -8.77
N ALA A 123 -22.33 0.61 -8.64
CA ALA A 123 -20.89 0.84 -8.67
C ALA A 123 -20.17 0.27 -7.43
N VAL A 124 -20.79 0.36 -6.24
CA VAL A 124 -20.24 -0.23 -5.01
C VAL A 124 -20.25 -1.76 -5.09
N GLU A 125 -21.34 -2.36 -5.57
CA GLU A 125 -21.43 -3.81 -5.78
C GLU A 125 -20.39 -4.29 -6.81
N ALA A 126 -20.32 -3.61 -7.95
CA ALA A 126 -19.30 -3.86 -8.98
C ALA A 126 -17.88 -3.75 -8.42
N ARG A 127 -17.65 -2.79 -7.51
CA ARG A 127 -16.37 -2.64 -6.83
C ARG A 127 -16.04 -3.85 -5.94
N SER A 128 -17.01 -4.37 -5.20
CA SER A 128 -16.83 -5.60 -4.41
C SER A 128 -16.45 -6.79 -5.30
N GLN A 129 -17.20 -7.01 -6.38
CA GLN A 129 -16.91 -8.08 -7.35
C GLN A 129 -15.51 -7.95 -7.97
N LEU A 130 -15.09 -6.72 -8.26
CA LEU A 130 -13.74 -6.48 -8.78
C LEU A 130 -12.67 -6.85 -7.74
N LEU A 131 -12.90 -6.57 -6.46
CA LEU A 131 -11.95 -6.91 -5.38
C LEU A 131 -11.81 -8.42 -5.19
N ASP A 132 -12.85 -9.21 -5.46
CA ASP A 132 -12.79 -10.67 -5.39
C ASP A 132 -11.91 -11.28 -6.51
N LEU A 133 -11.63 -10.53 -7.58
CA LEU A 133 -10.67 -10.94 -8.61
C LEU A 133 -9.21 -10.75 -8.18
N VAL A 134 -8.98 -10.10 -7.04
CA VAL A 134 -7.63 -9.83 -6.54
C VAL A 134 -7.23 -10.96 -5.60
N GLU A 135 -6.16 -11.65 -5.94
CA GLU A 135 -5.55 -12.63 -5.04
C GLU A 135 -5.09 -11.96 -3.73
N ASP A 136 -5.22 -12.69 -2.62
CA ASP A 136 -4.82 -12.23 -1.30
C ASP A 136 -3.30 -12.34 -1.07
N LYS A 137 -2.52 -11.81 -2.03
CA LYS A 137 -1.05 -11.80 -1.97
C LYS A 137 -0.54 -10.51 -1.34
N PRO A 138 0.56 -10.56 -0.55
CA PRO A 138 1.24 -9.38 -0.04
C PRO A 138 1.55 -8.37 -1.16
N PHE A 139 1.04 -7.14 -1.02
CA PHE A 139 1.29 -6.06 -1.97
C PHE A 139 2.35 -5.10 -1.42
N LEU A 140 3.58 -5.28 -1.90
CA LEU A 140 4.71 -4.41 -1.59
C LEU A 140 5.27 -3.82 -2.86
N ARG A 141 5.55 -2.51 -2.83
CA ARG A 141 6.13 -1.79 -3.98
C ARG A 141 7.59 -2.17 -4.23
N ASP A 142 8.31 -2.54 -3.19
CA ASP A 142 9.71 -2.92 -3.25
C ASP A 142 9.82 -4.45 -3.45
N GLN A 143 10.44 -4.87 -4.56
CA GLN A 143 10.61 -6.28 -4.91
C GLN A 143 11.44 -7.06 -3.89
N VAL A 144 12.41 -6.40 -3.25
CA VAL A 144 13.24 -7.00 -2.20
C VAL A 144 12.39 -7.20 -0.94
N ALA A 145 11.49 -6.27 -0.63
CA ALA A 145 10.55 -6.39 0.48
C ALA A 145 9.58 -7.57 0.33
N THR A 146 9.17 -7.87 -0.91
CA THR A 146 8.28 -9.01 -1.22
C THR A 146 8.89 -10.34 -0.82
N LYS A 147 10.22 -10.51 -0.93
CA LYS A 147 10.91 -11.73 -0.48
C LYS A 147 10.85 -11.94 1.04
N PHE A 148 10.73 -10.85 1.81
CA PHE A 148 10.60 -10.89 3.27
C PHE A 148 9.15 -10.98 3.77
N ALA A 149 8.18 -11.04 2.86
CA ALA A 149 6.76 -11.11 3.19
C ALA A 149 6.08 -12.40 2.72
N ARG A 150 6.86 -13.32 2.13
CA ARG A 150 6.47 -14.72 1.90
C ARG A 150 6.78 -15.52 3.14
#